data_AF-A0AA37I6F2-F1
#
_entry.id   AF-A0AA37I6F2-F1
#
_cell.length_a   1.000
_cell.length_b   1.000
_cell.length_c   1.000
_cell.angle_alpha   90.00
_cell.angle_beta   90.00
_cell.angle_gamma   90.00
#
_symmetry.space_group_name_H-M   'P 1'
#
loop_
_entity.id
_entity.type
_entity.pdbx_description
1 polymer ?
#
loop_
_entity_poly.entity_id
_entity_poly.type
_entity_poly.pdbx_seq_one_letter_code
_entity_poly.pdbx_strand_id
1 'polypeptide(L)'
;MNEVKEKKSRSLGRGFRGFYELEQLYWTFNLRSTGQDGMNSLCVIGIAACIEACVRDVIKHLVDYGEPYLSRISRFKDLLRFDLELTKALSTSEITFGELVAHLLPISKVSDIASHLEMILNDEEREASFKTRLSNLREIGASVVNSVRESDSPENSVLGRRIVDDADHLMAEISELFKLRHIAAHEADFSKVTGEQVISFLSCAKSFMRATFEMAKQELDPEVALSSFGSSFYAIRKSNETLHDLFEEKNKTLREIAAGGEDGFSAIGLFFRAESAFNDYLVSEIAFRTSYYFGHSDDAERKTCAETVWQLSDQRLQGLKKSKIEIQALVQFMFEAGAQRIFHYLT
;
A
#
# COMPACT_ATOMS: atom_id res chain seq x y z
N MET A 1 -19.03 -2.67 -12.65
CA MET A 1 -19.16 -3.11 -11.22
C MET A 1 -18.36 -4.35 -10.77
N ASN A 2 -18.41 -5.53 -11.44
CA ASN A 2 -17.63 -6.72 -11.01
C ASN A 2 -16.11 -6.52 -11.12
N GLU A 3 -15.66 -5.76 -12.12
CA GLU A 3 -14.23 -5.60 -12.41
C GLU A 3 -13.46 -4.86 -11.29
N VAL A 4 -14.02 -3.82 -10.69
CA VAL A 4 -13.35 -3.07 -9.59
C VAL A 4 -13.33 -3.89 -8.30
N LYS A 5 -14.42 -4.61 -7.99
CA LYS A 5 -14.49 -5.54 -6.85
C LYS A 5 -13.54 -6.73 -7.02
N GLU A 6 -13.46 -7.33 -8.21
CA GLU A 6 -12.47 -8.36 -8.54
C GLU A 6 -11.05 -7.83 -8.49
N LYS A 7 -10.81 -6.61 -8.98
CA LYS A 7 -9.49 -5.97 -8.91
C LYS A 7 -9.05 -5.76 -7.47
N LYS A 8 -9.98 -5.38 -6.57
CA LYS A 8 -9.76 -5.22 -5.13
C LYS A 8 -9.54 -6.55 -4.41
N SER A 9 -10.29 -7.60 -4.77
CA SER A 9 -10.09 -8.95 -4.21
C SER A 9 -8.76 -9.58 -4.65
N ARG A 10 -8.26 -9.25 -5.85
CA ARG A 10 -6.94 -9.68 -6.34
C ARG A 10 -5.76 -8.95 -5.67
N SER A 11 -5.98 -7.74 -5.14
CA SER A 11 -4.94 -6.92 -4.48
C SER A 11 -4.89 -7.04 -2.95
N LEU A 12 -5.92 -7.59 -2.31
CA LEU A 12 -5.93 -7.81 -0.85
C LEU A 12 -4.81 -8.78 -0.45
N GLY A 13 -3.81 -8.28 0.28
CA GLY A 13 -2.71 -9.09 0.84
C GLY A 13 -1.47 -9.25 -0.05
N ARG A 14 -1.46 -8.66 -1.24
CA ARG A 14 -0.24 -8.54 -2.07
C ARG A 14 0.26 -7.10 -1.92
N GLY A 15 1.57 -6.89 -1.88
CA GLY A 15 2.15 -5.54 -1.86
C GLY A 15 1.71 -4.68 -3.05
N PHE A 16 2.30 -3.49 -3.19
CA PHE A 16 1.93 -2.49 -4.22
C PHE A 16 1.70 -3.10 -5.62
N ARG A 17 0.58 -2.74 -6.23
CA ARG A 17 0.05 -3.40 -7.42
C ARG A 17 0.95 -3.16 -8.63
N GLY A 18 1.11 -4.19 -9.48
CA GLY A 18 1.93 -4.14 -10.68
C GLY A 18 3.36 -4.65 -10.48
N PHE A 19 3.94 -4.59 -9.27
CA PHE A 19 5.30 -5.12 -9.04
C PHE A 19 5.37 -6.64 -9.17
N TYR A 20 4.41 -7.33 -8.56
CA TYR A 20 4.34 -8.80 -8.65
C TYR A 20 4.10 -9.24 -10.09
N GLU A 21 3.20 -8.56 -10.80
CA GLU A 21 2.90 -8.83 -12.21
C GLU A 21 4.12 -8.54 -13.11
N LEU A 22 4.89 -7.48 -12.82
CA LEU A 22 6.11 -7.17 -13.55
C LEU A 22 7.19 -8.25 -13.37
N GLU A 23 7.37 -8.76 -12.15
CA GLU A 23 8.27 -9.89 -11.88
C GLU A 23 7.81 -11.16 -12.59
N GLN A 24 6.50 -11.45 -12.60
CA GLN A 24 5.95 -12.56 -13.36
C GLN A 24 6.18 -12.42 -14.87
N LEU A 25 6.05 -11.21 -15.41
CA LEU A 25 6.37 -10.91 -16.81
C LEU A 25 7.86 -11.12 -17.08
N TYR A 26 8.75 -10.71 -16.17
CA TYR A 26 10.19 -10.94 -16.29
C TYR A 26 10.52 -12.43 -16.37
N TRP A 27 9.97 -13.24 -15.45
CA TRP A 27 10.18 -14.69 -15.46
C TRP A 27 9.62 -15.34 -16.73
N THR A 28 8.38 -15.00 -17.10
CA THR A 28 7.73 -15.53 -18.31
C THR A 28 8.53 -15.20 -19.56
N PHE A 29 9.03 -13.97 -19.65
CA PHE A 29 9.87 -13.53 -20.76
C PHE A 29 11.17 -14.33 -20.82
N ASN A 30 11.85 -14.55 -19.69
CA ASN A 30 13.12 -15.28 -19.66
C ASN A 30 12.99 -16.79 -19.90
N LEU A 31 11.83 -17.38 -19.62
CA LEU A 31 11.57 -18.81 -19.84
C LEU A 31 11.15 -19.15 -21.28
N ARG A 32 10.95 -18.16 -22.15
CA ARG A 32 10.48 -18.38 -23.52
C ARG A 32 11.57 -18.90 -24.46
N SER A 33 11.17 -19.67 -25.47
CA SER A 33 12.05 -20.03 -26.59
C SER A 33 12.27 -18.82 -27.52
N THR A 34 13.46 -18.73 -28.12
CA THR A 34 13.82 -17.66 -29.05
C THR A 34 12.93 -17.67 -30.31
N GLY A 35 12.59 -16.49 -30.86
CA GLY A 35 11.85 -16.34 -32.13
C GLY A 35 10.35 -16.06 -32.04
N GLN A 36 9.83 -15.57 -30.90
CA GLN A 36 8.42 -15.19 -30.74
C GLN A 36 8.23 -13.66 -30.64
N ASP A 37 8.35 -12.94 -31.76
CA ASP A 37 8.25 -11.47 -31.79
C ASP A 37 6.90 -10.95 -31.26
N GLY A 38 5.82 -11.70 -31.52
CA GLY A 38 4.49 -11.42 -30.96
C GLY A 38 4.47 -11.36 -29.43
N MET A 39 5.27 -12.20 -28.76
CA MET A 39 5.35 -12.22 -27.31
C MET A 39 6.04 -10.96 -26.77
N ASN A 40 7.03 -10.41 -27.47
CA ASN A 40 7.72 -9.20 -27.02
C ASN A 40 6.74 -8.01 -26.92
N SER A 41 5.87 -7.87 -27.91
CA SER A 41 4.85 -6.82 -27.95
C SER A 41 3.76 -7.01 -26.87
N LEU A 42 3.37 -8.25 -26.58
CA LEU A 42 2.48 -8.55 -25.45
C LEU A 42 3.14 -8.23 -24.10
N CYS A 43 4.43 -8.49 -23.95
CA CYS A 43 5.19 -8.09 -22.77
C CYS A 43 5.20 -6.57 -22.60
N VAL A 44 5.43 -5.78 -23.67
CA VAL A 44 5.35 -4.31 -23.64
C VAL A 44 3.99 -3.82 -23.15
N ILE A 45 2.89 -4.40 -23.66
CA ILE A 45 1.54 -4.07 -23.19
C ILE A 45 1.40 -4.39 -21.68
N GLY A 46 1.90 -5.54 -21.24
CA GLY A 46 1.89 -5.95 -19.84
C GLY A 46 2.70 -5.02 -18.93
N ILE A 47 3.90 -4.61 -19.36
CA ILE A 47 4.78 -3.70 -18.61
C ILE A 47 4.09 -2.33 -18.44
N ALA A 48 3.54 -1.78 -19.52
CA ALA A 48 2.80 -0.51 -19.46
C ALA A 48 1.60 -0.61 -18.48
N ALA A 49 0.86 -1.71 -18.50
CA ALA A 49 -0.25 -1.94 -17.57
C ALA A 49 0.21 -2.03 -16.10
N CYS A 50 1.39 -2.59 -15.84
CA CYS A 50 1.98 -2.63 -14.49
C CYS A 50 2.33 -1.22 -13.99
N ILE A 51 2.92 -0.38 -14.85
CA ILE A 51 3.21 1.02 -14.54
C ILE A 51 1.91 1.79 -14.28
N GLU A 52 0.91 1.65 -15.15
CA GLU A 52 -0.40 2.29 -14.97
C GLU A 52 -1.02 1.92 -13.62
N ALA A 53 -1.02 0.63 -13.25
CA ALA A 53 -1.54 0.17 -11.98
C ALA A 53 -0.77 0.78 -10.79
N CYS A 54 0.56 0.79 -10.85
CA CYS A 54 1.40 1.37 -9.80
C CYS A 54 1.16 2.88 -9.62
N VAL A 55 1.07 3.65 -10.71
CA VAL A 55 0.81 5.09 -10.65
C VAL A 55 -0.59 5.37 -10.10
N ARG A 56 -1.60 4.57 -10.46
CA ARG A 56 -2.95 4.70 -9.89
C ARG A 56 -2.95 4.45 -8.38
N ASP A 57 -2.22 3.44 -7.91
CA ASP A 57 -2.06 3.21 -6.48
C ASP A 57 -1.39 4.41 -5.80
N VAL A 58 -0.31 4.97 -6.37
CA VAL A 58 0.35 6.16 -5.84
C VAL A 58 -0.60 7.36 -5.73
N ILE A 59 -1.36 7.66 -6.80
CA ILE A 59 -2.35 8.74 -6.79
C ILE A 59 -3.41 8.49 -5.72
N LYS A 60 -3.95 7.26 -5.66
CA LYS A 60 -4.91 6.87 -4.64
C LYS A 60 -4.36 7.15 -3.23
N HIS A 61 -3.15 6.68 -2.94
CA HIS A 61 -2.53 6.85 -1.62
C HIS A 61 -2.33 8.32 -1.25
N LEU A 62 -1.88 9.16 -2.19
CA LEU A 62 -1.73 10.60 -1.97
C LEU A 62 -3.09 11.25 -1.66
N VAL A 63 -4.13 10.93 -2.42
CA VAL A 63 -5.46 11.55 -2.25
C VAL A 63 -6.16 11.05 -0.98
N ASP A 64 -6.09 9.75 -0.69
CA ASP A 64 -6.71 9.16 0.51
C ASP A 64 -5.99 9.57 1.80
N TYR A 65 -4.74 10.05 1.71
CA TYR A 65 -4.06 10.67 2.85
C TYR A 65 -4.78 11.95 3.34
N GLY A 66 -5.52 12.63 2.44
CA GLY A 66 -6.30 13.82 2.77
C GLY A 66 -5.58 15.12 2.41
N GLU A 67 -5.69 16.13 3.25
CA GLU A 67 -5.02 17.41 3.02
C GLU A 67 -3.49 17.28 3.14
N PRO A 68 -2.70 18.01 2.34
CA PRO A 68 -3.12 19.03 1.35
C PRO A 68 -3.46 18.46 -0.04
N TYR A 69 -3.34 17.15 -0.26
CA TYR A 69 -3.48 16.55 -1.60
C TYR A 69 -4.93 16.55 -2.09
N LEU A 70 -5.89 16.41 -1.16
CA LEU A 70 -7.31 16.40 -1.47
C LEU A 70 -7.78 17.72 -2.09
N SER A 71 -7.43 18.87 -1.49
CA SER A 71 -7.80 20.18 -2.03
C SER A 71 -7.19 20.45 -3.42
N ARG A 72 -6.02 19.87 -3.71
CA ARG A 72 -5.34 19.97 -5.02
C ARG A 72 -6.06 19.20 -6.13
N ILE A 73 -6.95 18.25 -5.80
CA ILE A 73 -7.76 17.54 -6.81
C ILE A 73 -8.69 18.47 -7.58
N SER A 74 -9.04 19.62 -7.01
CA SER A 74 -9.82 20.65 -7.68
C SER A 74 -9.14 21.22 -8.94
N ARG A 75 -7.83 20.98 -9.13
CA ARG A 75 -7.08 21.32 -10.35
C ARG A 75 -7.38 20.37 -11.52
N PHE A 76 -8.00 19.22 -11.29
CA PHE A 76 -8.33 18.22 -12.31
C PHE A 76 -9.77 18.29 -12.83
N LYS A 77 -10.52 19.36 -12.55
CA LYS A 77 -11.94 19.49 -12.88
C LYS A 77 -12.28 19.12 -14.33
N ASP A 78 -11.42 19.50 -15.28
CA ASP A 78 -11.65 19.25 -16.71
C ASP A 78 -11.36 17.79 -17.13
N LEU A 79 -10.59 17.06 -16.32
CA LEU A 79 -10.20 15.66 -16.57
C LEU A 79 -11.13 14.68 -15.85
N LEU A 80 -11.70 15.07 -14.71
CA LEU A 80 -12.60 14.24 -13.92
C LEU A 80 -13.99 14.22 -14.55
N ARG A 81 -14.21 13.26 -15.46
CA ARG A 81 -15.53 12.98 -16.03
C ARG A 81 -16.43 12.34 -14.99
N PHE A 82 -17.68 12.77 -14.93
CA PHE A 82 -18.67 12.16 -14.04
C PHE A 82 -18.94 10.71 -14.46
N ASP A 83 -18.73 9.78 -13.54
CA ASP A 83 -19.06 8.37 -13.69
C ASP A 83 -20.11 7.98 -12.64
N LEU A 84 -21.32 7.65 -13.11
CA LEU A 84 -22.46 7.33 -12.25
C LEU A 84 -22.23 6.03 -11.45
N GLU A 85 -21.55 5.03 -12.02
CA GLU A 85 -21.27 3.77 -11.33
C GLU A 85 -20.26 3.99 -10.21
N LEU A 86 -19.17 4.70 -10.49
CA LEU A 86 -18.15 4.97 -9.47
C LEU A 86 -18.66 5.92 -8.39
N THR A 87 -19.48 6.91 -8.75
CA THR A 87 -20.12 7.81 -7.77
C THR A 87 -21.07 7.03 -6.85
N LYS A 88 -21.84 6.07 -7.40
CA LYS A 88 -22.66 5.17 -6.59
C LYS A 88 -21.78 4.33 -5.65
N ALA A 89 -20.70 3.73 -6.15
CA ALA A 89 -19.78 2.93 -5.35
C ALA A 89 -19.13 3.74 -4.21
N LEU A 90 -18.80 5.01 -4.46
CA LEU A 90 -18.30 5.94 -3.45
C LEU A 90 -19.38 6.22 -2.39
N SER A 91 -20.63 6.49 -2.80
CA SER A 91 -21.74 6.76 -1.88
C SER A 91 -22.08 5.58 -0.96
N THR A 92 -21.81 4.36 -1.41
CA THR A 92 -21.98 3.12 -0.64
C THR A 92 -20.69 2.71 0.10
N SER A 93 -19.65 3.55 0.11
CA SER A 93 -18.34 3.28 0.71
C SER A 93 -17.65 2.00 0.22
N GLU A 94 -17.95 1.56 -1.00
CA GLU A 94 -17.31 0.38 -1.61
C GLU A 94 -15.90 0.70 -2.12
N ILE A 95 -15.69 1.96 -2.52
CA ILE A 95 -14.41 2.52 -2.95
C ILE A 95 -14.06 3.79 -2.15
N THR A 96 -12.79 4.13 -2.08
CA THR A 96 -12.31 5.41 -1.52
C THR A 96 -12.38 6.55 -2.54
N PHE A 97 -12.25 7.80 -2.07
CA PHE A 97 -12.21 8.95 -2.98
C PHE A 97 -10.93 8.94 -3.84
N GLY A 98 -9.79 8.53 -3.28
CA GLY A 98 -8.56 8.31 -4.03
C GLY A 98 -8.71 7.22 -5.09
N GLU A 99 -9.46 6.15 -4.84
CA GLU A 99 -9.78 5.12 -5.84
C GLU A 99 -10.59 5.69 -7.01
N LEU A 100 -11.57 6.56 -6.73
CA LEU A 100 -12.34 7.26 -7.76
C LEU A 100 -11.43 8.15 -8.61
N VAL A 101 -10.66 9.05 -7.98
CA VAL A 101 -9.79 10.00 -8.68
C VAL A 101 -8.74 9.26 -9.50
N ALA A 102 -8.03 8.30 -8.89
CA ALA A 102 -7.02 7.51 -9.57
C ALA A 102 -7.58 6.74 -10.76
N HIS A 103 -8.85 6.34 -10.74
CA HIS A 103 -9.50 5.66 -11.87
C HIS A 103 -9.85 6.61 -13.02
N LEU A 104 -10.36 7.80 -12.70
CA LEU A 104 -10.81 8.78 -13.71
C LEU A 104 -9.65 9.42 -14.48
N LEU A 105 -8.46 9.50 -13.88
CA LEU A 105 -7.31 10.11 -14.53
C LEU A 105 -6.78 9.24 -15.68
N PRO A 106 -6.56 9.82 -16.88
CA PRO A 106 -5.96 9.10 -18.00
C PRO A 106 -4.47 8.85 -17.74
N ILE A 107 -3.98 7.64 -18.01
CA ILE A 107 -2.55 7.33 -17.90
C ILE A 107 -2.16 6.62 -19.20
N SER A 108 -1.92 7.41 -20.25
CA SER A 108 -1.68 6.89 -21.60
C SER A 108 -0.25 7.13 -22.09
N LYS A 109 0.46 8.06 -21.46
CA LYS A 109 1.83 8.46 -21.77
C LYS A 109 2.54 8.96 -20.51
N VAL A 110 3.87 8.99 -20.53
CA VAL A 110 4.67 9.42 -19.38
C VAL A 110 4.40 10.87 -18.96
N SER A 111 4.01 11.74 -19.90
CA SER A 111 3.66 13.13 -19.58
C SER A 111 2.33 13.26 -18.82
N ASP A 112 1.38 12.34 -19.01
CA ASP A 112 0.17 12.28 -18.18
C ASP A 112 0.59 12.02 -16.72
N ILE A 113 1.44 11.00 -16.50
CA ILE A 113 1.95 10.64 -15.17
C ILE A 113 2.66 11.83 -14.51
N ALA A 114 3.60 12.46 -15.22
CA ALA A 114 4.36 13.59 -14.72
C ALA A 114 3.44 14.74 -14.32
N SER A 115 2.54 15.16 -15.23
CA SER A 115 1.61 16.28 -14.97
C SER A 115 0.67 15.99 -13.81
N HIS A 116 0.13 14.78 -13.70
CA HIS A 116 -0.77 14.41 -12.60
C HIS A 116 -0.06 14.44 -11.25
N LEU A 117 1.14 13.86 -11.17
CA LEU A 117 1.90 13.85 -9.93
C LEU A 117 2.41 15.25 -9.57
N GLU A 118 2.83 16.07 -10.53
CA GLU A 118 3.19 17.47 -10.30
C GLU A 118 2.01 18.27 -9.75
N MET A 119 0.82 18.13 -10.34
CA MET A 119 -0.38 18.83 -9.87
C MET A 119 -0.79 18.45 -8.44
N ILE A 120 -0.59 17.19 -8.07
CA ILE A 120 -0.89 16.68 -6.71
C ILE A 120 0.20 17.10 -5.72
N LEU A 121 1.48 17.05 -6.11
CA LEU A 121 2.61 17.22 -5.19
C LEU A 121 3.06 18.67 -5.03
N ASN A 122 2.86 19.52 -6.02
CA ASN A 122 3.30 20.92 -5.96
C ASN A 122 2.27 21.81 -5.26
N ASP A 123 2.76 22.74 -4.46
CA ASP A 123 2.03 23.88 -3.91
C ASP A 123 2.69 25.19 -4.31
N GLU A 124 2.19 26.30 -3.77
CA GLU A 124 2.68 27.66 -4.05
C GLU A 124 4.14 27.87 -3.60
N GLU A 125 4.65 27.06 -2.67
CA GLU A 125 5.98 27.20 -2.07
C GLU A 125 6.99 26.18 -2.60
N ARG A 126 6.51 25.00 -3.06
CA ARG A 126 7.34 23.87 -3.48
C ARG A 126 6.93 23.38 -4.87
N GLU A 127 7.38 24.11 -5.89
CA GLU A 127 7.26 23.70 -7.28
C GLU A 127 8.51 22.94 -7.74
N ALA A 128 8.34 21.69 -8.17
CA ALA A 128 9.39 20.92 -8.80
C ALA A 128 8.79 20.03 -9.89
N SER A 129 9.49 19.93 -11.03
CA SER A 129 9.10 18.94 -12.04
C SER A 129 9.24 17.52 -11.49
N PHE A 130 8.40 16.61 -11.96
CA PHE A 130 8.43 15.20 -11.62
C PHE A 130 9.81 14.61 -11.90
N LYS A 131 10.41 14.96 -13.05
CA LYS A 131 11.78 14.57 -13.39
C LYS A 131 12.78 15.06 -12.33
N THR A 132 12.71 16.32 -11.92
CA THR A 132 13.59 16.87 -10.87
C THR A 132 13.43 16.11 -9.56
N ARG A 133 12.19 15.75 -9.18
CA ARG A 133 11.91 14.93 -8.00
C ARG A 133 12.56 13.55 -8.12
N LEU A 134 12.43 12.87 -9.26
CA LEU A 134 13.07 11.58 -9.52
C LEU A 134 14.61 11.66 -9.45
N SER A 135 15.23 12.67 -10.09
CA SER A 135 16.69 12.87 -10.08
C SER A 135 17.26 13.12 -8.68
N ASN A 136 16.47 13.76 -7.82
CA ASN A 136 16.87 14.11 -6.46
C ASN A 136 16.49 13.04 -5.43
N LEU A 137 15.70 12.04 -5.85
CA LEU A 137 15.25 10.97 -4.97
C LEU A 137 16.44 10.11 -4.51
N ARG A 138 16.52 9.88 -3.19
CA ARG A 138 17.55 9.05 -2.57
C ARG A 138 16.92 7.86 -1.84
N GLU A 139 17.65 6.75 -1.83
CA GLU A 139 17.36 5.60 -1.01
C GLU A 139 17.48 5.99 0.46
N ILE A 140 16.48 5.59 1.21
CA ILE A 140 16.40 5.86 2.63
C ILE A 140 17.01 4.65 3.32
N GLY A 141 18.27 4.80 3.77
CA GLY A 141 18.88 3.81 4.68
C GLY A 141 20.10 3.03 4.21
N ALA A 142 21.03 3.59 3.42
CA ALA A 142 22.31 2.90 3.14
C ALA A 142 23.55 3.54 3.80
N SER A 143 23.49 4.80 4.26
CA SER A 143 24.71 5.59 4.56
C SER A 143 24.85 6.08 6.00
N VAL A 144 24.37 5.35 7.00
CA VAL A 144 24.73 5.68 8.41
C VAL A 144 25.37 4.50 9.15
N VAL A 145 25.22 3.26 8.68
CA VAL A 145 25.74 2.09 9.42
C VAL A 145 27.02 1.51 8.82
N ASN A 146 27.37 1.83 7.56
CA ASN A 146 28.55 1.27 6.88
C ASN A 146 29.73 2.23 6.69
N SER A 147 29.63 3.51 7.10
CA SER A 147 30.72 4.49 6.95
C SER A 147 31.71 4.51 8.12
N VAL A 148 31.97 3.35 8.74
CA VAL A 148 33.20 3.10 9.54
C VAL A 148 34.21 2.28 8.73
N ARG A 149 34.05 2.22 7.40
CA ARG A 149 35.15 1.87 6.48
C ARG A 149 35.66 3.14 5.83
N GLU A 150 36.83 3.56 6.30
CA GLU A 150 37.65 4.64 5.79
C GLU A 150 37.99 4.40 4.30
N SER A 151 37.27 5.04 3.37
CA SER A 151 37.84 5.35 2.03
C SER A 151 37.03 6.32 1.20
N ASP A 152 35.74 6.55 1.45
CA ASP A 152 34.93 7.31 0.50
C ASP A 152 34.70 8.75 0.97
N SER A 153 34.95 9.67 0.03
CA SER A 153 34.96 11.14 0.16
C SER A 153 33.84 11.72 1.05
N PRO A 154 34.10 12.79 1.84
CA PRO A 154 33.20 13.29 2.89
C PRO A 154 31.84 13.83 2.44
N GLU A 155 31.61 14.02 1.13
CA GLU A 155 30.38 14.66 0.62
C GLU A 155 29.25 13.67 0.30
N ASN A 156 29.52 12.36 0.23
CA ASN A 156 28.51 11.34 -0.10
C ASN A 156 27.98 10.56 1.11
N SER A 157 28.47 10.82 2.33
CA SER A 157 28.17 9.97 3.48
C SER A 157 26.90 10.34 4.26
N VAL A 158 26.29 11.51 4.01
CA VAL A 158 25.09 11.95 4.75
C VAL A 158 23.79 11.73 3.97
N LEU A 159 23.86 11.64 2.64
CA LEU A 159 22.70 11.46 1.76
C LEU A 159 22.79 10.08 1.10
N GLY A 160 21.75 9.25 1.26
CA GLY A 160 21.73 7.89 0.70
C GLY A 160 21.93 7.85 -0.83
N ARG A 161 22.11 6.65 -1.41
CA ARG A 161 22.32 6.46 -2.86
C ARG A 161 21.14 7.01 -3.67
N ARG A 162 21.36 7.56 -4.86
CA ARG A 162 20.26 7.90 -5.78
C ARG A 162 19.46 6.64 -6.12
N ILE A 163 18.12 6.73 -6.10
CA ILE A 163 17.26 5.64 -6.60
C ILE A 163 17.31 5.61 -8.13
N VAL A 164 17.37 6.78 -8.76
CA VAL A 164 17.47 6.94 -10.21
C VAL A 164 18.79 7.63 -10.52
N ASP A 165 19.68 6.91 -11.19
CA ASP A 165 20.99 7.43 -11.59
C ASP A 165 20.86 8.43 -12.76
N ASP A 166 20.03 8.10 -13.77
CA ASP A 166 19.74 8.94 -14.93
C ASP A 166 18.22 9.03 -15.16
N ALA A 167 17.62 10.13 -14.71
CA ALA A 167 16.19 10.37 -14.88
C ALA A 167 15.81 10.74 -16.31
N ASP A 168 16.73 11.28 -17.11
CA ASP A 168 16.47 11.59 -18.52
C ASP A 168 16.29 10.32 -19.32
N HIS A 169 17.25 9.39 -19.19
CA HIS A 169 17.17 8.08 -19.81
C HIS A 169 15.94 7.32 -19.35
N LEU A 170 15.68 7.30 -18.03
CA LEU A 170 14.51 6.61 -17.49
C LEU A 170 13.20 7.14 -18.09
N MET A 171 13.01 8.46 -18.13
CA MET A 171 11.79 9.07 -18.68
C MET A 171 11.68 8.84 -20.19
N ALA A 172 12.79 8.84 -20.93
CA ALA A 172 12.82 8.54 -22.35
C ALA A 172 12.41 7.08 -22.64
N GLU A 173 12.95 6.11 -21.89
CA GLU A 173 12.60 4.69 -22.02
C GLU A 173 11.13 4.42 -21.70
N ILE A 174 10.60 5.01 -20.61
CA ILE A 174 9.17 4.88 -20.28
C ILE A 174 8.29 5.55 -21.35
N SER A 175 8.72 6.70 -21.90
CA SER A 175 8.01 7.35 -23.00
C SER A 175 7.93 6.43 -24.22
N GLU A 176 9.05 5.80 -24.60
CA GLU A 176 9.12 4.89 -25.73
C GLU A 176 8.27 3.63 -25.52
N LEU A 177 8.30 3.07 -24.30
CA LEU A 177 7.44 1.96 -23.91
C LEU A 177 5.95 2.27 -24.17
N PHE A 178 5.46 3.45 -23.77
CA PHE A 178 4.06 3.82 -23.99
C PHE A 178 3.72 3.98 -25.48
N LYS A 179 4.65 4.48 -26.31
CA LYS A 179 4.46 4.53 -27.77
C LYS A 179 4.38 3.13 -28.37
N LEU A 180 5.29 2.23 -28.00
CA LEU A 180 5.28 0.85 -28.50
C LEU A 180 4.05 0.09 -28.02
N ARG A 181 3.56 0.35 -26.81
CA ARG A 181 2.26 -0.16 -26.34
C ARG A 181 1.11 0.36 -27.20
N HIS A 182 1.13 1.62 -27.61
CA HIS A 182 0.11 2.16 -28.51
C HIS A 182 0.11 1.42 -29.86
N ILE A 183 1.28 1.26 -30.47
CA ILE A 183 1.44 0.53 -31.73
C ILE A 183 0.97 -0.93 -31.58
N ALA A 184 1.44 -1.64 -30.56
CA ALA A 184 1.10 -3.04 -30.34
C ALA A 184 -0.39 -3.25 -30.04
N ALA A 185 -1.00 -2.39 -29.21
CA ALA A 185 -2.38 -2.58 -28.75
C ALA A 185 -3.43 -1.99 -29.70
N HIS A 186 -3.14 -0.85 -30.34
CA HIS A 186 -4.11 -0.11 -31.15
C HIS A 186 -3.86 -0.20 -32.66
N GLU A 187 -2.62 -0.41 -33.09
CA GLU A 187 -2.28 -0.62 -34.51
C GLU A 187 -2.08 -2.10 -34.87
N ALA A 188 -2.05 -2.98 -33.86
CA ALA A 188 -1.85 -4.43 -34.00
C ALA A 188 -0.56 -4.82 -34.74
N ASP A 189 0.48 -3.97 -34.68
CA ASP A 189 1.81 -4.29 -35.21
C ASP A 189 2.71 -4.85 -34.11
N PHE A 190 2.81 -6.18 -34.07
CA PHE A 190 3.58 -6.90 -33.06
C PHE A 190 5.06 -7.13 -33.43
N SER A 191 5.50 -6.65 -34.60
CA SER A 191 6.86 -6.90 -35.12
C SER A 191 7.89 -5.85 -34.66
N LYS A 192 7.43 -4.76 -34.05
CA LYS A 192 8.24 -3.57 -33.75
C LYS A 192 9.06 -3.66 -32.47
N VAL A 193 8.85 -4.69 -31.65
CA VAL A 193 9.48 -4.82 -30.34
C VAL A 193 10.50 -5.95 -30.35
N THR A 194 11.77 -5.60 -30.10
CA THR A 194 12.85 -6.57 -29.96
C THR A 194 12.92 -7.13 -28.55
N GLY A 195 13.55 -8.30 -28.39
CA GLY A 195 13.78 -8.88 -27.06
C GLY A 195 14.65 -8.00 -26.17
N GLU A 196 15.66 -7.33 -26.74
CA GLU A 196 16.53 -6.42 -26.00
C GLU A 196 15.77 -5.21 -25.44
N GLN A 197 14.85 -4.66 -26.24
CA GLN A 197 13.96 -3.58 -25.78
C GLN A 197 13.10 -4.02 -24.59
N VAL A 198 12.54 -5.24 -24.62
CA VAL A 198 11.73 -5.74 -23.48
C VAL A 198 12.57 -5.87 -22.21
N ILE A 199 13.82 -6.32 -22.29
CA ILE A 199 14.72 -6.40 -21.13
C ILE A 199 15.00 -4.99 -20.58
N SER A 200 15.29 -4.03 -21.47
CA SER A 200 15.48 -2.63 -21.08
C SER A 200 14.23 -2.08 -20.38
N PHE A 201 13.05 -2.29 -20.96
CA PHE A 201 11.79 -1.81 -20.41
C PHE A 201 11.43 -2.47 -19.09
N LEU A 202 11.70 -3.76 -18.88
CA LEU A 202 11.49 -4.43 -17.59
C LEU A 202 12.34 -3.78 -16.50
N SER A 203 13.62 -3.54 -16.79
CA SER A 203 14.55 -2.88 -15.87
C SER A 203 14.13 -1.43 -15.56
N CYS A 204 13.83 -0.66 -16.60
CA CYS A 204 13.37 0.72 -16.48
C CYS A 204 12.04 0.83 -15.76
N ALA A 205 11.06 -0.04 -16.06
CA ALA A 205 9.77 -0.07 -15.39
C ALA A 205 9.92 -0.36 -13.88
N LYS A 206 10.77 -1.32 -13.52
CA LYS A 206 11.06 -1.64 -12.12
C LYS A 206 11.68 -0.44 -11.40
N SER A 207 12.66 0.22 -12.02
CA SER A 207 13.29 1.43 -11.47
C SER A 207 12.28 2.57 -11.32
N PHE A 208 11.48 2.82 -12.36
CA PHE A 208 10.46 3.86 -12.39
C PHE A 208 9.38 3.66 -11.32
N MET A 209 8.83 2.44 -11.22
CA MET A 209 7.81 2.11 -10.23
C MET A 209 8.38 2.24 -8.81
N ARG A 210 9.63 1.80 -8.59
CA ARG A 210 10.30 1.94 -7.28
C ARG A 210 10.49 3.40 -6.91
N ALA A 211 10.97 4.21 -7.84
CA ALA A 211 11.21 5.63 -7.61
C ALA A 211 9.90 6.40 -7.39
N THR A 212 8.88 6.14 -8.21
CA THR A 212 7.57 6.81 -8.07
C THR A 212 6.91 6.46 -6.74
N PHE A 213 6.99 5.20 -6.33
CA PHE A 213 6.48 4.75 -5.05
C PHE A 213 7.25 5.39 -3.88
N GLU A 214 8.58 5.33 -3.91
CA GLU A 214 9.39 5.88 -2.82
C GLU A 214 9.21 7.40 -2.73
N MET A 215 9.06 8.10 -3.86
CA MET A 215 8.74 9.53 -3.88
C MET A 215 7.43 9.82 -3.14
N ALA A 216 6.37 9.07 -3.42
CA ALA A 216 5.09 9.25 -2.74
C ALA A 216 5.21 8.97 -1.23
N LYS A 217 5.94 7.91 -0.86
CA LYS A 217 6.21 7.58 0.55
C LYS A 217 6.99 8.69 1.26
N GLN A 218 8.03 9.24 0.63
CA GLN A 218 8.81 10.35 1.18
C GLN A 218 8.00 11.63 1.33
N GLU A 219 7.04 11.85 0.45
CA GLU A 219 6.16 13.01 0.53
C GLU A 219 5.14 12.86 1.66
N LEU A 220 4.54 11.68 1.81
CA LEU A 220 3.53 11.41 2.84
C LEU A 220 4.14 11.33 4.24
N ASP A 221 5.40 10.91 4.34
CA ASP A 221 6.09 10.74 5.62
C ASP A 221 7.55 11.21 5.53
N PRO A 222 7.77 12.54 5.55
CA PRO A 222 9.10 13.12 5.43
C PRO A 222 10.00 12.82 6.65
N GLU A 223 9.43 12.48 7.81
CA GLU A 223 10.19 12.09 9.00
C GLU A 223 10.74 10.66 8.87
N VAL A 224 9.97 9.75 8.28
CA VAL A 224 10.40 8.38 7.93
C VAL A 224 11.40 8.38 6.79
N ALA A 225 11.42 9.45 5.98
CA ALA A 225 12.28 9.57 4.81
C ALA A 225 13.78 9.72 5.11
N LEU A 226 14.16 9.92 6.37
CA LEU A 226 15.50 10.35 6.73
C LEU A 226 16.39 9.27 7.38
N SER A 227 15.93 8.02 7.56
CA SER A 227 16.81 6.93 8.06
C SER A 227 16.26 5.51 7.82
N SER A 228 17.13 4.49 7.70
CA SER A 228 16.70 3.07 7.75
C SER A 228 15.96 2.78 9.07
N PHE A 229 16.42 3.44 10.14
CA PHE A 229 15.76 3.56 11.45
C PHE A 229 14.32 4.09 11.34
N GLY A 230 14.02 5.02 10.43
CA GLY A 230 12.69 5.60 10.20
C GLY A 230 11.65 4.58 9.76
N SER A 231 12.02 3.59 8.93
CA SER A 231 11.07 2.54 8.51
C SER A 231 10.71 1.59 9.64
N SER A 232 11.68 1.26 10.51
CA SER A 232 11.45 0.55 11.76
C SER A 232 10.64 1.39 12.74
N PHE A 233 10.92 2.69 12.88
CA PHE A 233 10.16 3.61 13.72
C PHE A 233 8.73 3.80 13.26
N TYR A 234 8.46 3.83 11.95
CA TYR A 234 7.12 3.85 11.40
C TYR A 234 6.36 2.58 11.77
N ALA A 235 6.97 1.42 11.52
CA ALA A 235 6.36 0.16 11.87
C ALA A 235 6.09 0.09 13.39
N ILE A 236 7.03 0.58 14.22
CA ILE A 236 6.89 0.66 15.68
C ILE A 236 5.78 1.64 16.07
N ARG A 237 5.73 2.83 15.47
CA ARG A 237 4.72 3.85 15.76
C ARG A 237 3.33 3.37 15.40
N LYS A 238 3.15 2.86 14.18
CA LYS A 238 1.87 2.29 13.71
C LYS A 238 1.45 1.10 14.58
N SER A 239 2.40 0.25 14.95
CA SER A 239 2.19 -0.83 15.91
C SER A 239 1.74 -0.30 17.28
N ASN A 240 2.39 0.73 17.81
CA ASN A 240 2.05 1.36 19.09
C ASN A 240 0.67 2.03 19.07
N GLU A 241 0.34 2.75 18.00
CA GLU A 241 -0.99 3.35 17.80
C GLU A 241 -2.07 2.25 17.79
N THR A 242 -1.83 1.15 17.07
CA THR A 242 -2.75 0.01 17.01
C THR A 242 -2.85 -0.71 18.37
N LEU A 243 -1.74 -0.85 19.10
CA LEU A 243 -1.72 -1.42 20.44
C LEU A 243 -2.49 -0.55 21.44
N HIS A 244 -2.36 0.77 21.33
CA HIS A 244 -3.12 1.71 22.13
C HIS A 244 -4.63 1.58 21.85
N ASP A 245 -5.04 1.56 20.59
CA ASP A 245 -6.43 1.34 20.20
C ASP A 245 -6.97 -0.01 20.68
N LEU A 246 -6.14 -1.05 20.58
CA LEU A 246 -6.45 -2.37 21.10
C LEU A 246 -6.61 -2.36 22.63
N PHE A 247 -5.75 -1.66 23.36
CA PHE A 247 -5.86 -1.53 24.81
C PHE A 247 -7.14 -0.80 25.24
N GLU A 248 -7.48 0.30 24.57
CA GLU A 248 -8.71 1.03 24.80
C GLU A 248 -9.95 0.16 24.55
N GLU A 249 -9.99 -0.59 23.44
CA GLU A 249 -11.11 -1.47 23.13
C GLU A 249 -11.20 -2.67 24.11
N LYS A 250 -10.07 -3.20 24.58
CA LYS A 250 -10.04 -4.23 25.64
C LYS A 250 -10.64 -3.70 26.94
N ASN A 251 -10.25 -2.50 27.38
CA ASN A 251 -10.78 -1.88 28.59
C ASN A 251 -12.28 -1.61 28.47
N LYS A 252 -12.72 -1.12 27.31
CA LYS A 252 -14.14 -0.91 27.03
C LYS A 252 -14.92 -2.22 27.10
N THR A 253 -14.41 -3.28 26.47
CA THR A 253 -15.02 -4.61 26.48
C THR A 253 -15.11 -5.17 27.91
N LEU A 254 -14.06 -5.04 28.72
CA LEU A 254 -14.06 -5.48 30.12
C LEU A 254 -15.12 -4.76 30.97
N ARG A 255 -15.26 -3.44 30.81
CA ARG A 255 -16.31 -2.66 31.52
C ARG A 255 -17.71 -3.13 31.13
N GLU A 256 -17.93 -3.45 29.86
CA GLU A 256 -19.22 -3.95 29.38
C GLU A 256 -19.53 -5.36 29.91
N ILE A 257 -18.54 -6.26 29.95
CA ILE A 257 -18.71 -7.58 30.57
C ILE A 257 -19.02 -7.44 32.07
N ALA A 258 -18.30 -6.56 32.77
CA ALA A 258 -18.51 -6.33 34.21
C ALA A 258 -19.89 -5.74 34.52
N ALA A 259 -20.46 -4.94 33.61
CA ALA A 259 -21.82 -4.42 33.74
C ALA A 259 -22.91 -5.51 33.62
N GLY A 260 -22.56 -6.71 33.15
CA GLY A 260 -23.46 -7.85 32.98
C GLY A 260 -23.85 -8.62 34.26
N GLY A 261 -23.39 -8.21 35.44
CA GLY A 261 -23.77 -8.84 36.72
C GLY A 261 -23.07 -10.18 36.99
N GLU A 262 -23.76 -11.14 37.62
CA GLU A 262 -23.17 -12.43 38.07
C GLU A 262 -22.61 -13.27 36.92
N ASP A 263 -23.27 -13.29 35.75
CA ASP A 263 -22.77 -13.96 34.55
C ASP A 263 -21.52 -13.29 33.97
N GLY A 264 -21.33 -12.00 34.25
CA GLY A 264 -20.15 -11.22 33.86
C GLY A 264 -18.86 -11.73 34.48
N PHE A 265 -18.90 -12.27 35.72
CA PHE A 265 -17.69 -12.77 36.40
C PHE A 265 -17.05 -13.97 35.68
N SER A 266 -17.87 -14.90 35.17
CA SER A 266 -17.37 -16.06 34.41
C SER A 266 -16.80 -15.63 33.06
N ALA A 267 -17.44 -14.65 32.40
CA ALA A 267 -16.99 -14.10 31.13
C ALA A 267 -15.67 -13.30 31.27
N ILE A 268 -15.45 -12.57 32.37
CA ILE A 268 -14.18 -11.91 32.67
C ILE A 268 -13.04 -12.94 32.72
N GLY A 269 -13.24 -14.08 33.39
CA GLY A 269 -12.25 -15.14 33.45
C GLY A 269 -11.89 -15.72 32.07
N LEU A 270 -12.89 -15.91 31.20
CA LEU A 270 -12.66 -16.37 29.82
C LEU A 270 -11.97 -15.31 28.97
N PHE A 271 -12.31 -14.03 29.14
CA PHE A 271 -11.66 -12.92 28.45
C PHE A 271 -10.16 -12.89 28.79
N PHE A 272 -9.79 -12.94 30.06
CA PHE A 272 -8.37 -12.96 30.47
C PHE A 272 -7.62 -14.18 29.93
N ARG A 273 -8.25 -15.36 29.85
CA ARG A 273 -7.62 -16.53 29.22
C ARG A 273 -7.37 -16.33 27.73
N ALA A 274 -8.35 -15.76 27.01
CA ALA A 274 -8.21 -15.46 25.60
C ALA A 274 -7.10 -14.42 25.35
N GLU A 275 -6.99 -13.42 26.23
CA GLU A 275 -5.93 -12.41 26.18
C GLU A 275 -4.54 -13.00 26.46
N SER A 276 -4.42 -13.89 27.46
CA SER A 276 -3.17 -14.61 27.72
C SER A 276 -2.73 -15.43 26.49
N ALA A 277 -3.65 -16.21 25.92
CA ALA A 277 -3.34 -17.04 24.75
C ALA A 277 -2.96 -16.21 23.51
N PHE A 278 -3.59 -15.05 23.32
CA PHE A 278 -3.21 -14.13 22.24
C PHE A 278 -1.79 -13.58 22.43
N ASN A 279 -1.43 -13.18 23.66
CA ASN A 279 -0.09 -12.69 23.94
C ASN A 279 0.98 -13.77 23.73
N ASP A 280 0.71 -15.01 24.15
CA ASP A 280 1.63 -16.13 23.92
C ASP A 280 1.82 -16.43 22.43
N TYR A 281 0.73 -16.38 21.67
CA TYR A 281 0.77 -16.50 20.21
C TYR A 281 1.58 -15.37 19.55
N LEU A 282 1.32 -14.12 19.95
CA LEU A 282 2.03 -12.96 19.43
C LEU A 282 3.54 -13.06 19.65
N VAL A 283 3.97 -13.39 20.88
CA VAL A 283 5.40 -13.57 21.21
C VAL A 283 6.03 -14.68 20.38
N SER A 284 5.33 -15.82 20.25
CA SER A 284 5.81 -16.97 19.47
C SER A 284 5.93 -16.66 17.98
N GLU A 285 4.97 -15.93 17.40
CA GLU A 285 4.98 -15.54 16.00
C GLU A 285 6.10 -14.53 15.70
N ILE A 286 6.31 -13.55 16.60
CA ILE A 286 7.44 -12.61 16.48
C ILE A 286 8.75 -13.38 16.47
N ALA A 287 8.98 -14.27 17.45
CA ALA A 287 10.20 -15.06 17.54
C ALA A 287 10.42 -15.94 16.29
N PHE A 288 9.35 -16.56 15.78
CA PHE A 288 9.41 -17.35 14.54
C PHE A 288 9.82 -16.48 13.35
N ARG A 289 9.17 -15.33 13.15
CA ARG A 289 9.44 -14.45 12.00
C ARG A 289 10.79 -13.75 12.08
N THR A 290 11.22 -13.34 13.26
CA THR A 290 12.54 -12.70 13.43
C THR A 290 13.69 -13.70 13.31
N SER A 291 13.46 -15.00 13.55
CA SER A 291 14.49 -16.05 13.41
C SER A 291 15.12 -16.11 12.00
N TYR A 292 14.37 -15.74 10.96
CA TYR A 292 14.86 -15.67 9.58
C TYR A 292 15.90 -14.57 9.34
N TYR A 293 16.00 -13.61 10.25
CA TYR A 293 16.87 -12.43 10.14
C TYR A 293 18.05 -12.47 11.13
N PHE A 294 18.15 -13.53 11.93
CA PHE A 294 19.20 -13.69 12.92
C PHE A 294 20.59 -13.65 12.26
N GLY A 295 21.40 -12.63 12.57
CA GLY A 295 22.74 -12.44 12.02
C GLY A 295 22.82 -11.72 10.66
N HIS A 296 21.75 -11.06 10.19
CA HIS A 296 21.75 -10.32 8.93
C HIS A 296 21.63 -8.80 9.10
N SER A 297 20.68 -8.30 9.90
CA SER A 297 20.48 -6.86 10.14
C SER A 297 19.47 -6.61 11.26
N ASP A 298 19.87 -5.89 12.32
CA ASP A 298 18.99 -5.49 13.44
C ASP A 298 17.77 -4.66 12.98
N ASP A 299 17.88 -3.97 11.84
CA ASP A 299 16.81 -3.13 11.32
C ASP A 299 15.71 -3.96 10.64
N ALA A 300 16.10 -5.00 9.89
CA ALA A 300 15.15 -5.95 9.31
C ALA A 300 14.40 -6.70 10.41
N GLU A 301 15.09 -7.07 11.49
CA GLU A 301 14.49 -7.70 12.65
C GLU A 301 13.47 -6.77 13.33
N ARG A 302 13.85 -5.52 13.64
CA ARG A 302 12.95 -4.53 14.27
C ARG A 302 11.72 -4.26 13.41
N LYS A 303 11.90 -4.05 12.12
CA LYS A 303 10.79 -3.83 11.18
C LYS A 303 9.85 -5.03 11.13
N THR A 304 10.40 -6.24 10.99
CA THR A 304 9.60 -7.48 10.95
C THR A 304 8.82 -7.69 12.25
N CYS A 305 9.45 -7.44 13.39
CA CYS A 305 8.80 -7.47 14.70
C CYS A 305 7.62 -6.50 14.75
N ALA A 306 7.85 -5.23 14.39
CA ALA A 306 6.83 -4.21 14.47
C ALA A 306 5.67 -4.41 13.48
N GLU A 307 5.96 -4.86 12.25
CA GLU A 307 4.93 -5.24 11.27
C GLU A 307 4.08 -6.42 11.76
N THR A 308 4.71 -7.41 12.39
CA THR A 308 4.01 -8.57 12.96
C THR A 308 3.08 -8.15 14.10
N VAL A 309 3.58 -7.30 15.01
CA VAL A 309 2.76 -6.76 16.11
C VAL A 309 1.58 -5.97 15.56
N TRP A 310 1.81 -5.10 14.59
CA TRP A 310 0.74 -4.32 13.95
C TRP A 310 -0.34 -5.23 13.35
N GLN A 311 0.04 -6.19 12.50
CA GLN A 311 -0.90 -7.07 11.81
C GLN A 311 -1.77 -7.87 12.78
N LEU A 312 -1.14 -8.51 13.78
CA LEU A 312 -1.86 -9.35 14.73
C LEU A 312 -2.72 -8.53 15.70
N SER A 313 -2.24 -7.34 16.10
CA SER A 313 -3.00 -6.45 16.98
C SER A 313 -4.21 -5.87 16.28
N ASP A 314 -4.09 -5.48 15.00
CA ASP A 314 -5.24 -5.02 14.20
C ASP A 314 -6.25 -6.14 14.01
N GLN A 315 -5.82 -7.36 13.65
CA GLN A 315 -6.72 -8.51 13.56
C GLN A 315 -7.47 -8.78 14.87
N ARG A 316 -6.79 -8.69 16.01
CA ARG A 316 -7.40 -8.84 17.32
C ARG A 316 -8.39 -7.72 17.63
N LEU A 317 -8.04 -6.48 17.31
CA LEU A 317 -8.91 -5.31 17.46
C LEU A 317 -10.20 -5.47 16.66
N GLN A 318 -10.10 -5.85 15.38
CA GLN A 318 -11.28 -6.12 14.54
C GLN A 318 -12.11 -7.28 15.11
N GLY A 319 -11.46 -8.34 15.60
CA GLY A 319 -12.12 -9.47 16.25
C GLY A 319 -12.93 -9.04 17.49
N LEU A 320 -12.36 -8.21 18.37
CA LEU A 320 -13.06 -7.69 19.55
C LEU A 320 -14.26 -6.82 19.17
N LYS A 321 -14.08 -5.90 18.22
CA LYS A 321 -15.17 -5.05 17.70
C LYS A 321 -16.31 -5.88 17.12
N LYS A 322 -15.99 -6.97 16.40
CA LYS A 322 -16.99 -7.89 15.86
C LYS A 322 -17.72 -8.68 16.95
N SER A 323 -17.00 -9.31 17.88
CA SER A 323 -17.59 -10.09 18.98
C SER A 323 -18.53 -9.24 19.84
N LYS A 324 -18.21 -7.96 20.03
CA LYS A 324 -19.06 -7.01 20.74
C LYS A 324 -20.43 -6.83 20.06
N ILE A 325 -20.46 -6.68 18.74
CA ILE A 325 -21.71 -6.56 17.97
C ILE A 325 -22.55 -7.83 18.15
N GLU A 326 -21.92 -9.00 18.11
CA GLU A 326 -22.60 -10.29 18.27
C GLU A 326 -23.17 -10.46 19.70
N ILE A 327 -22.43 -10.07 20.74
CA ILE A 327 -22.89 -10.09 22.13
C ILE A 327 -24.07 -9.13 22.32
N GLN A 328 -23.98 -7.91 21.80
CA GLN A 328 -25.07 -6.92 21.89
C GLN A 328 -26.34 -7.40 21.19
N ALA A 329 -26.21 -8.02 20.01
CA ALA A 329 -27.33 -8.61 19.29
C ALA A 329 -27.99 -9.76 20.06
N LEU A 330 -27.19 -10.62 20.70
CA LEU A 330 -27.69 -11.71 21.55
C LEU A 330 -28.42 -11.19 22.79
N VAL A 331 -27.87 -10.18 23.48
CA VAL A 331 -28.51 -9.57 24.66
C VAL A 331 -29.85 -8.92 24.28
N GLN A 332 -29.88 -8.17 23.18
CA GLN A 332 -31.11 -7.55 22.67
C GLN A 332 -32.18 -8.61 22.33
N PHE A 333 -31.78 -9.68 21.64
CA PHE A 333 -32.67 -10.79 21.31
C PHE A 333 -33.26 -11.48 22.56
N MET A 334 -32.42 -11.73 23.57
CA MET A 334 -32.89 -12.32 24.83
C MET A 334 -33.85 -11.40 25.58
N PHE A 335 -33.61 -10.08 25.56
CA PHE A 335 -34.50 -9.10 26.17
C PHE A 335 -35.86 -9.06 25.49
N GLU A 336 -35.89 -9.05 24.16
CA GLU A 336 -37.12 -9.10 23.36
C GLU A 336 -37.89 -10.42 23.57
N ALA A 337 -37.19 -11.55 23.59
CA ALA A 337 -37.80 -12.86 23.85
C ALA A 337 -38.33 -12.99 25.30
N GLY A 338 -37.62 -12.40 26.28
CA GLY A 338 -38.06 -12.32 27.67
C GLY A 338 -39.30 -11.43 27.84
N ALA A 339 -39.31 -10.27 27.20
CA ALA A 339 -40.45 -9.35 27.20
C ALA A 339 -41.69 -9.99 26.57
N GLN A 340 -41.54 -10.74 25.46
CA GLN A 340 -42.65 -11.49 24.85
C GLN A 340 -43.21 -12.58 25.77
N ARG A 341 -42.35 -13.28 26.55
CA ARG A 341 -42.82 -14.26 27.53
C ARG A 341 -43.60 -13.61 28.66
N ILE A 342 -43.15 -12.47 29.19
CA ILE A 342 -43.87 -11.73 30.24
C ILE A 342 -45.22 -11.23 29.71
N PHE A 343 -45.27 -10.74 28.48
CA PHE A 343 -46.53 -10.31 27.84
C PHE A 343 -47.52 -11.49 27.68
N HIS A 344 -47.03 -12.68 27.35
CA HIS A 344 -47.86 -13.88 27.22
C HIS A 344 -48.38 -14.44 28.57
N TYR A 345 -47.74 -14.09 29.70
CA TYR A 345 -48.24 -14.44 31.04
C TYR A 345 -49.18 -13.39 31.64
N LEU A 346 -49.19 -12.17 31.08
CA LEU A 346 -50.02 -11.05 31.53
C LEU A 346 -51.26 -10.80 30.64
N THR A 347 -51.42 -11.58 29.56
CA THR A 347 -52.60 -11.62 28.70
C THR A 347 -53.20 -13.02 28.73
#